data_AF-A0A934EAU6-F1
#
_entry.id   AF-A0A934EAU6-F1
#
_cell.length_a   1.000
_cell.length_b   1.000
_cell.length_c   1.000
_cell.angle_alpha   90.00
_cell.angle_beta   90.00
_cell.angle_gamma   90.00
#
_symmetry.space_group_name_H-M   'P 1'
#
loop_
_entity.id
_entity.type
_entity.pdbx_description
1 polymer ?
#
loop_
_entity_poly.entity_id
_entity_poly.type
_entity_poly.pdbx_seq_one_letter_code
_entity_poly.pdbx_strand_id
1 'polypeptide(L)'
;MRRKFLSALVVLMVYAGVSISHAAAAAMPAPGMKAPPPASAKPGQLKVMAAYIGNLQGKAKVLVDGVEPWIDAKEAQKLTPGTQIKTEAASSLAVVFTDGSKINLGPNATFKLEEVSMNKVAVYVGLGKLDVWVNKLKSRLFQARNPVAVASVRGTIFSMNVMSPTMVMMQCFEGGLSVADNFGRTQNVEAGQQLGASSTAGAAEPPAALPPDAAPPVEPVITAPAVLAAVASGSEPGATEVTPAAAPTPEEVPAEETAPAETTMEPAAATPTSNPAQEATVTGQTACTPGTYYSLPTNCLTTACTETTSGSSPTWYCQ
;
A
#
# COMPACT_ATOMS: atom_id res chain seq x y z
N MET A 1 8.82 42.43 -54.60
CA MET A 1 7.90 41.57 -55.41
C MET A 1 7.28 40.56 -54.44
N ARG A 2 5.96 40.35 -54.29
CA ARG A 2 4.94 39.84 -55.24
C ARG A 2 5.37 38.50 -55.88
N ARG A 3 4.63 37.39 -55.85
CA ARG A 3 3.30 37.02 -55.29
C ARG A 3 3.47 36.38 -53.87
N LYS A 4 2.53 35.88 -53.04
CA LYS A 4 1.04 35.72 -52.94
C LYS A 4 0.29 34.67 -53.81
N PHE A 5 -0.92 34.34 -53.35
CA PHE A 5 -1.90 33.34 -53.84
C PHE A 5 -1.55 31.86 -53.59
N LEU A 6 -2.51 30.93 -53.40
CA LEU A 6 -3.85 30.97 -52.79
C LEU A 6 -4.36 29.52 -52.68
N SER A 7 -4.85 29.06 -51.52
CA SER A 7 -5.77 27.89 -51.48
C SER A 7 -6.55 27.85 -50.16
N ALA A 8 -7.83 28.22 -50.23
CA ALA A 8 -8.82 28.12 -49.16
C ALA A 8 -10.22 28.24 -49.78
N LEU A 9 -11.24 27.81 -49.02
CA LEU A 9 -12.68 27.86 -49.34
C LEU A 9 -13.19 26.79 -50.33
N VAL A 10 -14.52 26.58 -50.29
CA VAL A 10 -15.33 25.54 -50.98
C VAL A 10 -15.04 24.13 -50.41
N VAL A 11 -16.00 23.37 -49.88
CA VAL A 11 -17.48 23.39 -50.01
C VAL A 11 -18.18 23.74 -48.68
N LEU A 12 -19.31 24.45 -48.75
CA LEU A 12 -20.24 24.67 -47.63
C LEU A 12 -21.69 24.72 -48.16
N MET A 13 -22.63 24.15 -47.40
CA MET A 13 -24.09 24.06 -47.65
C MET A 13 -24.60 23.38 -48.93
N VAL A 14 -25.34 22.28 -48.73
CA VAL A 14 -26.70 22.12 -49.28
C VAL A 14 -27.62 21.74 -48.11
N TYR A 15 -28.85 22.25 -48.09
CA TYR A 15 -29.74 22.23 -46.93
C TYR A 15 -31.11 21.64 -47.32
N ALA A 16 -31.43 20.43 -46.85
CA ALA A 16 -32.76 19.83 -46.90
C ALA A 16 -32.87 18.74 -45.82
N GLY A 17 -33.96 18.60 -45.05
CA GLY A 17 -35.25 19.29 -45.16
C GLY A 17 -36.41 18.35 -45.52
N VAL A 18 -36.43 17.14 -44.94
CA VAL A 18 -37.52 16.17 -45.14
C VAL A 18 -38.22 15.92 -43.81
N SER A 19 -39.36 16.59 -43.60
CA SER A 19 -40.32 16.25 -42.56
C SER A 19 -41.37 15.32 -43.17
N ILE A 20 -41.60 14.16 -42.57
CA ILE A 20 -42.71 13.27 -42.88
C ILE A 20 -43.38 12.91 -41.55
N SER A 21 -44.70 13.09 -41.49
CA SER A 21 -45.52 12.78 -40.31
C SER A 21 -46.64 11.82 -40.68
N HIS A 22 -47.04 11.00 -39.71
CA HIS A 22 -48.24 10.15 -39.70
C HIS A 22 -48.38 9.09 -40.81
N ALA A 23 -48.20 7.83 -40.40
CA ALA A 23 -49.04 6.73 -40.86
C ALA A 23 -49.38 5.86 -39.65
N ALA A 24 -50.65 5.87 -39.22
CA ALA A 24 -51.14 4.95 -38.20
C ALA A 24 -51.68 3.69 -38.89
N ALA A 25 -51.29 2.50 -38.45
CA ALA A 25 -51.71 1.24 -39.06
C ALA A 25 -52.03 0.17 -38.00
N ALA A 26 -53.26 -0.35 -38.10
CA ALA A 26 -53.85 -1.56 -37.51
C ALA A 26 -53.06 -2.36 -36.45
N ALA A 27 -53.69 -2.53 -35.28
CA ALA A 27 -53.33 -3.60 -34.34
C ALA A 27 -53.73 -4.99 -34.87
N MET A 28 -52.95 -6.01 -34.51
CA MET A 28 -53.35 -7.42 -34.57
C MET A 28 -53.06 -8.09 -33.21
N PRO A 29 -54.02 -8.80 -32.59
CA PRO A 29 -53.78 -9.51 -31.34
C PRO A 29 -53.10 -10.87 -31.60
N ALA A 30 -51.89 -11.05 -31.07
CA ALA A 30 -51.24 -12.36 -31.05
C ALA A 30 -51.89 -13.28 -30.00
N PRO A 31 -52.17 -14.56 -30.31
CA PRO A 31 -52.78 -15.49 -29.35
C PRO A 31 -51.81 -15.84 -28.22
N GLY A 32 -52.33 -15.89 -26.99
CA GLY A 32 -51.52 -16.01 -25.79
C GLY A 32 -50.86 -17.37 -25.60
N MET A 33 -49.55 -17.46 -25.84
CA MET A 33 -48.70 -18.41 -25.12
C MET A 33 -48.52 -17.91 -23.69
N LYS A 34 -48.95 -18.70 -22.69
CA LYS A 34 -48.49 -18.48 -21.32
C LYS A 34 -46.97 -18.61 -21.31
N ALA A 35 -46.27 -17.54 -20.94
CA ALA A 35 -44.87 -17.66 -20.56
C ALA A 35 -44.74 -18.74 -19.46
N PRO A 36 -43.77 -19.66 -19.53
CA PRO A 36 -43.48 -20.51 -18.39
C PRO A 36 -43.14 -19.59 -17.20
N PRO A 37 -43.64 -19.88 -15.98
CA PRO A 37 -43.30 -19.07 -14.83
C PRO A 37 -41.77 -19.01 -14.70
N PRO A 38 -41.16 -17.85 -14.40
CA PRO A 38 -39.72 -17.73 -14.30
C PRO A 38 -39.24 -18.75 -13.28
N ALA A 39 -38.44 -19.72 -13.74
CA ALA A 39 -37.97 -20.81 -12.89
C ALA A 39 -37.26 -20.18 -11.69
N SER A 40 -37.78 -20.42 -10.49
CA SER A 40 -37.26 -19.85 -9.26
C SER A 40 -35.86 -20.40 -8.98
N ALA A 41 -34.87 -19.79 -9.61
CA ALA A 41 -33.47 -19.96 -9.30
C ALA A 41 -33.26 -19.50 -7.86
N LYS A 42 -33.44 -20.43 -6.93
CA LYS A 42 -33.04 -20.33 -5.52
C LYS A 42 -31.72 -19.58 -5.50
N PRO A 43 -31.63 -18.37 -4.91
CA PRO A 43 -30.47 -17.51 -5.07
C PRO A 43 -29.20 -18.29 -4.78
N GLY A 44 -28.43 -18.56 -5.84
CA GLY A 44 -27.16 -19.24 -5.70
C GLY A 44 -26.32 -18.36 -4.78
N GLN A 45 -25.78 -18.94 -3.71
CA GLN A 45 -24.78 -18.24 -2.91
C GLN A 45 -23.57 -18.01 -3.80
N LEU A 46 -23.56 -16.87 -4.49
CA LEU A 46 -22.36 -16.25 -5.02
C LEU A 46 -21.46 -16.09 -3.80
N LYS A 47 -20.49 -17.01 -3.66
CA LYS A 47 -19.61 -17.11 -2.49
C LYS A 47 -18.82 -15.80 -2.41
N VAL A 48 -19.33 -14.83 -1.65
CA VAL A 48 -18.80 -13.47 -1.61
C VAL A 48 -17.34 -13.56 -1.19
N MET A 49 -16.46 -12.89 -1.93
CA MET A 49 -15.06 -12.85 -1.55
C MET A 49 -14.91 -11.90 -0.38
N ALA A 50 -14.31 -12.40 0.69
CA ALA A 50 -13.96 -11.64 1.86
C ALA A 50 -12.52 -11.98 2.26
N ALA A 51 -11.89 -11.04 2.96
CA ALA A 51 -10.62 -11.25 3.64
C ALA A 51 -10.88 -11.13 5.16
N TYR A 52 -10.16 -11.92 5.94
CA TYR A 52 -10.25 -11.95 7.40
C TYR A 52 -8.85 -11.88 8.01
N ILE A 53 -8.72 -11.22 9.16
CA ILE A 53 -7.51 -11.33 9.98
C ILE A 53 -7.46 -12.76 10.54
N GLY A 54 -6.43 -13.52 10.20
CA GLY A 54 -6.33 -14.95 10.50
C GLY A 54 -5.38 -15.33 11.61
N ASN A 55 -4.38 -14.49 11.90
CA ASN A 55 -3.53 -14.60 13.08
C ASN A 55 -2.96 -13.21 13.41
N LEU A 56 -2.89 -12.85 14.69
CA LEU A 56 -2.30 -11.58 15.15
C LEU A 56 -1.26 -11.82 16.25
N GLN A 57 -0.02 -11.41 15.98
CA GLN A 57 1.10 -11.44 16.92
C GLN A 57 1.60 -10.01 17.15
N GLY A 58 1.76 -9.62 18.40
CA GLY A 58 2.08 -8.23 18.77
C GLY A 58 0.86 -7.31 18.64
N LYS A 59 1.04 -6.15 18.01
CA LYS A 59 0.01 -5.12 17.84
C LYS A 59 -0.14 -4.71 16.37
N ALA A 60 -1.39 -4.52 15.96
CA ALA A 60 -1.74 -3.95 14.68
C ALA A 60 -3.00 -3.11 14.82
N LYS A 61 -3.14 -2.09 13.97
CA LYS A 61 -4.29 -1.19 13.93
C LYS A 61 -4.93 -1.21 12.55
N VAL A 62 -6.24 -1.05 12.53
CA VAL A 62 -7.11 -1.09 11.34
C VAL A 62 -7.79 0.27 11.20
N LEU A 63 -7.90 0.75 9.97
CA LEU A 63 -8.67 1.94 9.60
C LEU A 63 -9.70 1.51 8.56
N VAL A 64 -10.97 1.37 8.97
CA VAL A 64 -12.04 0.90 8.09
C VAL A 64 -12.42 2.02 7.13
N ASP A 65 -12.45 1.70 5.83
CA ASP A 65 -12.82 2.59 4.72
C ASP A 65 -12.13 3.97 4.66
N GLY A 66 -11.02 4.14 5.40
CA GLY A 66 -10.27 5.40 5.50
C GLY A 66 -10.79 6.39 6.55
N VAL A 67 -11.78 6.01 7.37
CA VAL A 67 -12.40 6.87 8.39
C VAL A 67 -11.77 6.63 9.75
N GLU A 68 -11.32 7.70 10.42
CA GLU A 68 -10.74 7.64 11.77
C GLU A 68 -11.81 7.43 12.87
N PRO A 69 -11.47 6.83 14.03
CA PRO A 69 -10.12 6.50 14.52
C PRO A 69 -9.53 5.18 14.00
N TRP A 70 -8.20 5.05 14.11
CA TRP A 70 -7.51 3.76 14.02
C TRP A 70 -7.90 2.88 15.21
N ILE A 71 -8.55 1.74 14.96
CA ILE A 71 -8.95 0.76 15.98
C ILE A 71 -7.94 -0.39 16.07
N ASP A 72 -7.83 -1.06 17.21
CA ASP A 72 -6.98 -2.25 17.33
C ASP A 72 -7.52 -3.42 16.51
N ALA A 73 -6.62 -4.10 15.79
CA ALA A 73 -6.92 -5.30 15.01
C ALA A 73 -7.36 -6.47 15.89
N LYS A 74 -8.32 -7.26 15.41
CA LYS A 74 -8.79 -8.48 16.11
C LYS A 74 -8.75 -9.69 15.18
N GLU A 75 -8.42 -10.86 15.72
CA GLU A 75 -8.53 -12.10 14.95
C GLU A 75 -9.97 -12.36 14.51
N ALA A 76 -10.12 -12.99 13.35
CA ALA A 76 -11.37 -13.28 12.66
C ALA A 76 -12.20 -12.04 12.24
N GLN A 77 -11.71 -10.81 12.48
CA GLN A 77 -12.27 -9.58 11.94
C GLN A 77 -12.24 -9.61 10.40
N LYS A 78 -13.37 -9.25 9.78
CA LYS A 78 -13.49 -9.10 8.32
C LYS A 78 -12.90 -7.77 7.85
N LEU A 79 -12.36 -7.78 6.64
CA LEU A 79 -11.77 -6.62 5.99
C LEU A 79 -12.61 -6.24 4.75
N THR A 80 -13.06 -4.99 4.70
CA THR A 80 -13.74 -4.40 3.53
C THR A 80 -12.72 -3.84 2.53
N PRO A 81 -13.03 -3.82 1.22
CA PRO A 81 -12.31 -2.96 0.27
C PRO A 81 -12.40 -1.49 0.72
N GLY A 82 -11.26 -0.84 0.88
CA GLY A 82 -11.11 0.46 1.55
C GLY A 82 -10.28 0.37 2.83
N THR A 83 -10.40 -0.73 3.57
CA THR A 83 -9.72 -0.94 4.87
C THR A 83 -8.20 -0.89 4.74
N GLN A 84 -7.55 -0.16 5.66
CA GLN A 84 -6.10 -0.12 5.85
C GLN A 84 -5.69 -0.86 7.12
N ILE A 85 -4.46 -1.39 7.14
CA ILE A 85 -3.84 -2.09 8.27
C ILE A 85 -2.42 -1.55 8.45
N LYS A 86 -2.03 -1.29 9.70
CA LYS A 86 -0.65 -0.98 10.12
C LYS A 86 -0.22 -1.94 11.22
N THR A 87 0.90 -2.64 11.05
CA THR A 87 1.54 -3.42 12.12
C THR A 87 2.54 -2.55 12.87
N GLU A 88 2.65 -2.72 14.18
CA GLU A 88 3.69 -2.04 14.99
C GLU A 88 5.04 -2.77 14.88
N ALA A 89 6.05 -2.30 15.60
CA ALA A 89 7.31 -3.02 15.72
C ALA A 89 7.10 -4.41 16.36
N ALA A 90 7.98 -5.37 16.03
CA ALA A 90 7.93 -6.76 16.53
C ALA A 90 6.55 -7.45 16.40
N SER A 91 5.73 -7.05 15.43
CA SER A 91 4.36 -7.54 15.23
C SER A 91 4.21 -8.20 13.86
N SER A 92 3.32 -9.19 13.74
CA SER A 92 3.01 -9.90 12.50
C SER A 92 1.51 -10.14 12.39
N LEU A 93 0.93 -9.98 11.19
CA LEU A 93 -0.51 -10.15 10.96
C LEU A 93 -0.75 -10.98 9.70
N ALA A 94 -1.39 -12.14 9.86
CA ALA A 94 -1.83 -12.95 8.73
C ALA A 94 -3.24 -12.53 8.27
N VAL A 95 -3.43 -12.34 6.96
CA VAL A 95 -4.74 -12.14 6.32
C VAL A 95 -5.08 -13.36 5.46
N VAL A 96 -6.30 -13.85 5.59
CA VAL A 96 -6.80 -15.06 4.93
C VAL A 96 -8.00 -14.72 4.06
N PHE A 97 -7.97 -15.14 2.81
CA PHE A 97 -9.05 -14.89 1.84
C PHE A 97 -9.94 -16.13 1.71
N THR A 98 -11.22 -15.93 1.39
CA THR A 98 -12.20 -17.01 1.20
C THR A 98 -11.93 -17.93 -0.01
N ASP A 99 -10.85 -17.71 -0.77
CA ASP A 99 -10.35 -18.59 -1.83
C ASP A 99 -9.16 -19.47 -1.41
N GLY A 100 -8.72 -19.33 -0.15
CA GLY A 100 -7.55 -20.02 0.41
C GLY A 100 -6.22 -19.29 0.18
N SER A 101 -6.21 -18.16 -0.53
CA SER A 101 -5.00 -17.31 -0.61
C SER A 101 -4.69 -16.70 0.75
N LYS A 102 -3.40 -16.53 1.05
CA LYS A 102 -2.91 -15.98 2.32
C LYS A 102 -1.91 -14.86 2.09
N ILE A 103 -1.87 -13.94 3.03
CA ILE A 103 -0.88 -12.85 3.12
C ILE A 103 -0.37 -12.84 4.56
N ASN A 104 0.93 -12.62 4.77
CA ASN A 104 1.50 -12.29 6.07
C ASN A 104 2.19 -10.91 5.99
N LEU A 105 1.79 -10.02 6.90
CA LEU A 105 2.39 -8.72 7.10
C LEU A 105 3.45 -8.84 8.19
N GLY A 106 4.69 -8.46 7.88
CA GLY A 106 5.76 -8.32 8.87
C GLY A 106 5.61 -7.06 9.75
N PRO A 107 6.62 -6.74 10.58
CA PRO A 107 6.60 -5.57 11.46
C PRO A 107 6.72 -4.25 10.67
N ASN A 108 6.17 -3.17 11.23
CA ASN A 108 6.17 -1.82 10.64
C ASN A 108 5.59 -1.75 9.21
N ALA A 109 4.71 -2.70 8.84
CA ALA A 109 4.12 -2.79 7.52
C ALA A 109 2.86 -1.92 7.41
N THR A 110 2.68 -1.28 6.26
CA THR A 110 1.44 -0.55 5.91
C THR A 110 0.78 -1.19 4.70
N PHE A 111 -0.45 -1.64 4.87
CA PHE A 111 -1.24 -2.38 3.89
C PHE A 111 -2.61 -1.74 3.70
N LYS A 112 -3.16 -1.82 2.48
CA LYS A 112 -4.53 -1.44 2.18
C LYS A 112 -5.17 -2.47 1.25
N LEU A 113 -6.39 -2.85 1.57
CA LEU A 113 -7.23 -3.68 0.72
C LEU A 113 -7.95 -2.76 -0.28
N GLU A 114 -7.60 -2.80 -1.56
CA GLU A 114 -8.21 -1.91 -2.57
C GLU A 114 -9.46 -2.52 -3.21
N GLU A 115 -9.40 -3.80 -3.59
CA GLU A 115 -10.49 -4.51 -4.24
C GLU A 115 -10.50 -5.98 -3.84
N VAL A 116 -11.68 -6.51 -3.55
CA VAL A 116 -11.93 -7.95 -3.37
C VAL A 116 -13.18 -8.33 -4.16
N SER A 117 -12.99 -9.01 -5.29
CA SER A 117 -14.06 -9.47 -6.17
C SER A 117 -13.85 -10.94 -6.58
N MET A 118 -14.80 -11.53 -7.34
CA MET A 118 -14.65 -12.91 -7.84
C MET A 118 -13.40 -13.08 -8.73
N ASN A 119 -13.11 -12.05 -9.52
CA ASN A 119 -12.18 -12.10 -10.64
C ASN A 119 -10.85 -11.39 -10.34
N LYS A 120 -10.84 -10.46 -9.37
CA LYS A 120 -9.68 -9.64 -9.04
C LYS A 120 -9.57 -9.42 -7.54
N VAL A 121 -8.34 -9.51 -7.03
CA VAL A 121 -7.94 -9.00 -5.71
C VAL A 121 -6.85 -7.98 -5.95
N ALA A 122 -7.02 -6.77 -5.41
CA ALA A 122 -6.01 -5.72 -5.45
C ALA A 122 -5.68 -5.29 -4.02
N VAL A 123 -4.39 -5.34 -3.70
CA VAL A 123 -3.84 -4.87 -2.42
C VAL A 123 -2.75 -3.83 -2.70
N TYR A 124 -2.66 -2.83 -1.83
CA TYR A 124 -1.64 -1.81 -1.84
C TYR A 124 -0.70 -1.96 -0.64
N VAL A 125 0.60 -1.80 -0.87
CA VAL A 125 1.68 -1.93 0.11
C VAL A 125 2.46 -0.61 0.14
N GLY A 126 2.48 0.05 1.30
CA GLY A 126 3.16 1.33 1.47
C GLY A 126 4.60 1.22 1.98
N LEU A 127 4.85 0.27 2.90
CA LEU A 127 6.14 0.01 3.53
C LEU A 127 6.14 -1.39 4.16
N GLY A 128 7.31 -1.98 4.36
CA GLY A 128 7.51 -3.21 5.13
C GLY A 128 7.56 -4.50 4.30
N LYS A 129 7.57 -5.65 4.98
CA LYS A 129 7.59 -6.97 4.35
C LYS A 129 6.18 -7.54 4.21
N LEU A 130 5.87 -8.05 3.03
CA LEU A 130 4.66 -8.78 2.69
C LEU A 130 5.05 -10.15 2.12
N ASP A 131 4.65 -11.23 2.78
CA ASP A 131 4.76 -12.59 2.23
C ASP A 131 3.39 -13.05 1.74
N VAL A 132 3.32 -13.69 0.57
CA VAL A 132 2.04 -13.99 -0.09
C VAL A 132 2.03 -15.38 -0.73
N TRP A 133 0.93 -16.10 -0.49
CA TRP A 133 0.63 -17.41 -1.08
C TRP A 133 -0.68 -17.29 -1.85
N VAL A 134 -0.58 -17.16 -3.19
CA VAL A 134 -1.76 -17.05 -4.07
C VAL A 134 -2.13 -18.45 -4.57
N ASN A 135 -3.40 -18.85 -4.41
CA ASN A 135 -3.87 -20.15 -4.91
C ASN A 135 -3.97 -20.16 -6.46
N LYS A 136 -3.77 -21.32 -7.10
CA LYS A 136 -3.70 -21.51 -8.57
C LYS A 136 -5.07 -21.51 -9.25
N LEU A 137 -5.84 -20.44 -9.07
CA LEU A 137 -7.18 -20.26 -9.66
C LEU A 137 -7.10 -19.63 -11.06
N LYS A 138 -7.60 -20.34 -12.07
CA LYS A 138 -7.43 -19.97 -13.49
C LYS A 138 -8.10 -18.65 -13.90
N SER A 139 -9.19 -18.24 -13.24
CA SER A 139 -10.01 -17.08 -13.58
C SER A 139 -9.73 -15.81 -12.75
N ARG A 140 -8.75 -15.84 -11.83
CA ARG A 140 -8.46 -14.74 -10.90
C ARG A 140 -7.13 -14.06 -11.19
N LEU A 141 -7.13 -12.74 -11.10
CA LEU A 141 -5.93 -11.90 -11.05
C LEU A 141 -5.69 -11.41 -9.63
N PHE A 142 -4.51 -11.64 -9.08
CA PHE A 142 -4.05 -11.00 -7.85
C PHE A 142 -3.07 -9.88 -8.21
N GLN A 143 -3.23 -8.68 -7.63
CA GLN A 143 -2.31 -7.55 -7.82
C GLN A 143 -1.81 -7.03 -6.48
N ALA A 144 -0.49 -7.04 -6.27
CA ALA A 144 0.18 -6.30 -5.21
C ALA A 144 0.77 -5.01 -5.80
N ARG A 145 0.28 -3.87 -5.32
CA ARG A 145 0.59 -2.52 -5.82
C ARG A 145 1.43 -1.77 -4.79
N ASN A 146 2.36 -0.96 -5.26
CA ASN A 146 3.07 0.05 -4.46
C ASN A 146 3.37 1.26 -5.37
N PRO A 147 3.93 2.38 -4.86
CA PRO A 147 4.19 3.58 -5.69
C PRO A 147 5.19 3.40 -6.83
N VAL A 148 6.00 2.34 -6.80
CA VAL A 148 7.09 2.08 -7.75
C VAL A 148 6.67 1.09 -8.84
N ALA A 149 5.91 0.06 -8.47
CA ALA A 149 5.57 -1.04 -9.36
C ALA A 149 4.28 -1.78 -8.94
N VAL A 150 3.70 -2.51 -9.90
CA VAL A 150 2.55 -3.39 -9.71
C VAL A 150 2.92 -4.82 -10.09
N ALA A 151 3.02 -5.69 -9.09
CA ALA A 151 3.18 -7.12 -9.30
C ALA A 151 1.81 -7.77 -9.57
N SER A 152 1.61 -8.27 -10.78
CA SER A 152 0.48 -9.10 -11.17
C SER A 152 0.85 -10.58 -11.04
N VAL A 153 0.02 -11.33 -10.34
CA VAL A 153 0.37 -12.63 -9.74
C VAL A 153 -0.73 -13.66 -9.99
N ARG A 154 -0.34 -14.91 -10.27
CA ARG A 154 -1.27 -15.99 -10.62
C ARG A 154 -0.79 -17.36 -10.15
N GLY A 155 -1.10 -17.69 -8.89
CA GLY A 155 -0.79 -19.02 -8.35
C GLY A 155 0.69 -19.16 -7.96
N THR A 156 1.16 -18.25 -7.12
CA THR A 156 2.57 -17.94 -6.90
C THR A 156 2.83 -17.81 -5.40
N ILE A 157 4.00 -18.27 -4.94
CA ILE A 157 4.53 -17.96 -3.60
C ILE A 157 5.63 -16.92 -3.77
N PHE A 158 5.45 -15.73 -3.21
CA PHE A 158 6.39 -14.63 -3.35
C PHE A 158 6.48 -13.77 -2.07
N SER A 159 7.60 -13.06 -1.94
CA SER A 159 7.78 -12.00 -0.95
C SER A 159 7.94 -10.65 -1.66
N MET A 160 7.41 -9.59 -1.06
CA MET A 160 7.61 -8.20 -1.45
C MET A 160 8.10 -7.42 -0.23
N ASN A 161 9.29 -6.85 -0.30
CA ASN A 161 9.86 -5.97 0.72
C ASN A 161 9.91 -4.54 0.17
N VAL A 162 9.06 -3.67 0.71
CA VAL A 162 9.07 -2.23 0.40
C VAL A 162 9.95 -1.55 1.44
N MET A 163 11.24 -1.39 1.10
CA MET A 163 12.26 -0.80 1.96
C MET A 163 12.06 0.72 2.13
N SER A 164 11.51 1.38 1.12
CA SER A 164 11.15 2.81 1.13
C SER A 164 10.02 3.07 0.13
N PRO A 165 9.32 4.22 0.20
CA PRO A 165 8.32 4.60 -0.80
C PRO A 165 8.84 4.65 -2.25
N THR A 166 10.17 4.71 -2.43
CA THR A 166 10.88 4.80 -3.71
C THR A 166 11.59 3.51 -4.12
N MET A 167 11.60 2.45 -3.30
CA MET A 167 12.33 1.21 -3.60
C MET A 167 11.65 -0.04 -3.02
N VAL A 168 11.46 -1.03 -3.87
CA VAL A 168 10.88 -2.34 -3.55
C VAL A 168 11.76 -3.47 -4.08
N MET A 169 11.83 -4.58 -3.34
CA MET A 169 12.40 -5.84 -3.81
C MET A 169 11.33 -6.93 -3.78
N MET A 170 11.22 -7.71 -4.85
CA MET A 170 10.29 -8.82 -4.99
C MET A 170 11.06 -10.12 -5.23
N GLN A 171 10.66 -11.20 -4.55
CA GLN A 171 11.33 -12.50 -4.55
C GLN A 171 10.31 -13.59 -4.87
N CYS A 172 10.52 -14.34 -5.96
CA CYS A 172 9.59 -15.34 -6.46
C CYS A 172 10.10 -16.75 -6.16
N PHE A 173 9.42 -17.47 -5.26
CA PHE A 173 9.84 -18.79 -4.80
C PHE A 173 9.16 -19.93 -5.55
N GLU A 174 7.89 -19.76 -5.92
CA GLU A 174 7.15 -20.76 -6.70
C GLU A 174 6.18 -20.07 -7.67
N GLY A 175 6.03 -20.59 -8.89
CA GLY A 175 5.20 -20.00 -9.94
C GLY A 175 5.93 -18.91 -10.72
N GLY A 176 5.25 -17.79 -10.96
CA GLY A 176 5.83 -16.60 -11.58
C GLY A 176 5.01 -15.34 -11.29
N LEU A 177 5.63 -14.18 -11.45
CA LEU A 177 5.00 -12.87 -11.27
C LEU A 177 5.43 -11.90 -12.39
N SER A 178 4.53 -11.00 -12.78
CA SER A 178 4.74 -10.03 -13.86
C SER A 178 4.64 -8.63 -13.28
N VAL A 179 5.75 -7.88 -13.32
CA VAL A 179 5.92 -6.59 -12.65
C VAL A 179 5.90 -5.48 -13.70
N ALA A 180 4.86 -4.66 -13.66
CA ALA A 180 4.84 -3.40 -14.38
C ALA A 180 5.47 -2.30 -13.52
N ASP A 181 6.44 -1.55 -14.05
CA ASP A 181 7.04 -0.40 -13.36
C ASP A 181 6.31 0.92 -13.67
N ASN A 182 6.68 1.98 -12.94
CA ASN A 182 6.14 3.33 -13.12
C ASN A 182 6.49 3.99 -14.47
N PHE A 183 7.32 3.36 -15.30
CA PHE A 183 7.63 3.77 -16.68
C PHE A 183 6.85 2.96 -17.72
N GLY A 184 5.99 2.02 -17.29
CA GLY A 184 5.18 1.17 -18.16
C GLY A 184 5.93 -0.02 -18.77
N ARG A 185 7.16 -0.30 -18.34
CA ARG A 185 7.87 -1.53 -18.72
C ARG A 185 7.34 -2.69 -17.88
N THR A 186 7.29 -3.88 -18.48
CA THR A 186 6.87 -5.11 -17.81
C THR A 186 8.02 -6.11 -17.79
N GLN A 187 8.41 -6.57 -16.60
CA GLN A 187 9.40 -7.62 -16.41
C GLN A 187 8.73 -8.85 -15.78
N ASN A 188 8.99 -10.04 -16.33
CA ASN A 188 8.53 -11.31 -15.78
C ASN A 188 9.62 -11.92 -14.89
N VAL A 189 9.24 -12.37 -13.70
CA VAL A 189 10.13 -12.96 -12.70
C VAL A 189 9.61 -14.38 -12.41
N GLU A 190 10.46 -15.37 -12.66
CA GLU A 190 10.13 -16.79 -12.50
C GLU A 190 10.52 -17.32 -11.12
N ALA A 191 10.06 -18.52 -10.76
CA ALA A 191 10.49 -19.20 -9.54
C ALA A 191 12.03 -19.35 -9.50
N GLY A 192 12.65 -18.96 -8.39
CA GLY A 192 14.11 -18.89 -8.27
C GLY A 192 14.72 -17.53 -8.60
N GLN A 193 13.92 -16.52 -8.96
CA GLN A 193 14.37 -15.17 -9.31
C GLN A 193 13.86 -14.09 -8.35
N GLN A 194 14.52 -12.93 -8.41
CA GLN A 194 14.15 -11.70 -7.72
C GLN A 194 14.30 -10.47 -8.62
N LEU A 195 13.56 -9.43 -8.28
CA LEU A 195 13.54 -8.16 -8.99
C LEU A 195 13.50 -6.99 -8.01
N GLY A 196 14.53 -6.15 -8.07
CA GLY A 196 14.49 -4.80 -7.49
C GLY A 196 13.79 -3.84 -8.45
N ALA A 197 13.01 -2.91 -7.91
CA ALA A 197 12.48 -1.77 -8.65
C ALA A 197 12.65 -0.46 -7.84
N SER A 198 12.89 0.63 -8.56
CA SER A 198 13.12 1.99 -8.03
C SER A 198 12.23 2.99 -8.75
N SER A 199 11.69 3.99 -8.05
CA SER A 199 10.89 5.06 -8.68
C SER A 199 11.65 5.83 -9.78
N THR A 200 12.99 5.82 -9.73
CA THR A 200 13.86 6.62 -10.61
C THR A 200 14.48 5.78 -11.73
N ALA A 201 14.65 4.47 -11.54
CA ALA A 201 15.24 3.55 -12.52
C ALA A 201 14.25 2.48 -13.05
N GLY A 202 13.02 2.46 -12.52
CA GLY A 202 12.00 1.45 -12.79
C GLY A 202 12.40 0.07 -12.30
N ALA A 203 11.90 -0.98 -12.96
CA ALA A 203 12.35 -2.35 -12.76
C ALA A 203 13.79 -2.57 -13.26
N ALA A 204 14.58 -3.37 -12.53
CA ALA A 204 15.88 -3.85 -12.99
C ALA A 204 15.72 -4.87 -14.15
N GLU A 205 16.74 -4.97 -14.99
CA GLU A 205 16.70 -5.81 -16.20
C GLU A 205 18.10 -6.38 -16.49
N PRO A 206 18.25 -7.72 -16.68
CA PRO A 206 17.25 -8.77 -16.43
C PRO A 206 16.96 -8.96 -14.92
N PRO A 207 15.91 -9.72 -14.56
CA PRO A 207 15.73 -10.24 -13.19
C PRO A 207 16.96 -11.03 -12.73
N ALA A 208 17.30 -10.91 -11.45
CA ALA A 208 18.43 -11.62 -10.85
C ALA A 208 17.98 -12.99 -10.30
N ALA A 209 18.92 -13.92 -10.10
CA ALA A 209 18.64 -15.10 -9.29
C ALA A 209 18.38 -14.70 -7.82
N LEU A 210 17.57 -15.48 -7.09
CA LEU A 210 17.50 -15.40 -5.63
C LEU A 210 18.90 -15.64 -5.02
N PRO A 211 19.23 -14.99 -3.89
CA PRO A 211 20.48 -15.28 -3.20
C PRO A 211 20.35 -16.67 -2.53
N PRO A 212 21.47 -17.39 -2.32
CA PRO A 212 21.46 -18.79 -1.92
C PRO A 212 20.91 -19.05 -0.50
N ASP A 213 20.72 -18.00 0.29
CA ASP A 213 20.17 -17.98 1.64
C ASP A 213 18.68 -17.57 1.71
N ALA A 214 18.06 -17.17 0.58
CA ALA A 214 16.64 -16.83 0.54
C ALA A 214 15.75 -18.07 0.65
N ALA A 215 15.41 -18.44 1.89
CA ALA A 215 14.38 -19.43 2.16
C ALA A 215 12.98 -18.92 1.74
N PRO A 216 12.10 -19.80 1.20
CA PRO A 216 10.71 -19.45 0.95
C PRO A 216 9.99 -19.11 2.27
N PRO A 217 9.02 -18.17 2.26
CA PRO A 217 8.34 -17.76 3.49
C PRO A 217 7.47 -18.90 4.03
N VAL A 218 7.48 -19.07 5.35
CA VAL A 218 6.69 -20.09 6.05
C VAL A 218 5.21 -19.70 6.01
N GLU A 219 4.37 -20.57 5.46
CA GLU A 219 2.93 -20.31 5.33
C GLU A 219 2.24 -20.21 6.70
N PRO A 220 1.45 -19.16 6.98
CA PRO A 220 0.80 -19.01 8.27
C PRO A 220 -0.25 -20.10 8.49
N VAL A 221 -0.06 -20.88 9.55
CA VAL A 221 -0.99 -21.93 10.00
C VAL A 221 -2.12 -21.27 10.78
N ILE A 222 -3.33 -21.35 10.25
CA ILE A 222 -4.51 -20.69 10.80
C ILE A 222 -5.23 -21.66 11.73
N THR A 223 -5.01 -21.52 13.04
CA THR A 223 -5.52 -22.44 14.07
C THR A 223 -6.82 -21.96 14.72
N ALA A 224 -7.12 -20.66 14.69
CA ALA A 224 -8.27 -20.06 15.36
C ALA A 224 -9.62 -20.54 14.74
N PRO A 225 -10.48 -21.27 15.49
CA PRO A 225 -11.72 -21.84 14.94
C PRO A 225 -12.69 -20.78 14.40
N ALA A 226 -12.73 -19.59 15.01
CA ALA A 226 -13.56 -18.48 14.56
C ALA A 226 -13.16 -17.97 13.16
N VAL A 227 -11.85 -17.94 12.85
CA VAL A 227 -11.34 -17.59 11.51
C VAL A 227 -11.76 -18.65 10.50
N LEU A 228 -11.58 -19.92 10.83
CA LEU A 228 -11.94 -21.03 9.94
C LEU A 228 -13.45 -21.04 9.65
N ALA A 229 -14.28 -20.77 10.65
CA ALA A 229 -15.72 -20.62 10.48
C ALA A 229 -16.11 -19.41 9.61
N ALA A 230 -15.47 -18.24 9.81
CA ALA A 230 -15.72 -17.03 9.02
C ALA A 230 -15.31 -17.21 7.54
N VAL A 231 -14.13 -17.79 7.30
CA VAL A 231 -13.59 -18.11 5.97
C VAL A 231 -14.45 -19.16 5.24
N ALA A 232 -15.03 -20.11 5.96
CA ALA A 232 -15.97 -21.09 5.40
C ALA A 232 -17.35 -20.48 5.11
N SER A 233 -17.87 -19.64 6.01
CA SER A 233 -19.20 -19.02 5.92
C SER A 233 -19.29 -17.86 4.92
N GLY A 234 -18.18 -17.13 4.71
CA GLY A 234 -18.21 -15.84 4.00
C GLY A 234 -18.86 -14.70 4.82
N SER A 235 -19.12 -14.94 6.10
CA SER A 235 -19.78 -14.03 7.04
C SER A 235 -18.83 -13.62 8.15
N GLU A 236 -19.08 -12.48 8.78
CA GLU A 236 -18.41 -12.14 10.05
C GLU A 236 -18.72 -13.19 11.13
N PRO A 237 -17.70 -13.64 11.88
CA PRO A 237 -17.94 -14.38 13.12
C PRO A 237 -18.58 -13.40 14.10
N GLY A 238 -19.74 -13.76 14.64
CA GLY A 238 -20.70 -12.82 15.21
C GLY A 238 -20.06 -11.76 16.12
N ALA A 239 -20.00 -10.52 15.63
CA ALA A 239 -19.66 -9.37 16.45
C ALA A 239 -20.71 -9.28 17.56
N THR A 240 -20.28 -9.50 18.82
CA THR A 240 -21.11 -9.15 19.96
C THR A 240 -21.39 -7.66 19.86
N GLU A 241 -22.67 -7.31 19.80
CA GLU A 241 -23.13 -5.95 19.53
C GLU A 241 -22.57 -5.00 20.59
N VAL A 242 -21.53 -4.25 20.24
CA VAL A 242 -21.01 -3.17 21.08
C VAL A 242 -21.98 -2.01 20.94
N THR A 243 -23.09 -2.09 21.67
CA THR A 243 -24.01 -0.98 21.87
C THR A 243 -23.19 0.25 22.22
N PRO A 244 -23.30 1.37 21.47
CA PRO A 244 -22.56 2.58 21.78
C PRO A 244 -22.91 3.04 23.19
N ALA A 245 -21.98 2.87 24.14
CA ALA A 245 -22.10 3.43 25.46
C ALA A 245 -22.26 4.95 25.30
N ALA A 246 -23.34 5.51 25.85
CA ALA A 246 -23.74 6.88 25.58
C ALA A 246 -22.59 7.85 25.86
N ALA A 247 -22.37 8.80 24.95
CA ALA A 247 -21.41 9.87 25.17
C ALA A 247 -21.77 10.60 26.47
N PRO A 248 -20.82 10.83 27.40
CA PRO A 248 -21.07 11.67 28.55
C PRO A 248 -21.35 13.10 28.05
N THR A 249 -22.51 13.63 28.42
CA THR A 249 -22.86 15.04 28.20
C THR A 249 -21.77 15.94 28.79
N PRO A 250 -21.33 17.00 28.09
CA PRO A 250 -20.46 18.00 28.69
C PRO A 250 -21.20 18.69 29.84
N GLU A 251 -20.72 18.55 31.08
CA GLU A 251 -21.16 19.40 32.18
C GLU A 251 -20.53 20.78 32.05
N GLU A 252 -21.35 21.82 32.22
CA GLU A 252 -20.89 23.20 32.28
C GLU A 252 -20.08 23.43 33.58
N VAL A 253 -18.93 24.08 33.45
CA VAL A 253 -18.29 24.81 34.55
C VAL A 253 -18.25 26.28 34.14
N PRO A 254 -18.87 27.19 34.91
CA PRO A 254 -19.13 28.56 34.45
C PRO A 254 -17.86 29.41 34.44
N ALA A 255 -17.90 30.48 33.64
CA ALA A 255 -16.91 31.54 33.71
C ALA A 255 -17.15 32.43 34.93
N GLU A 256 -16.07 32.83 35.62
CA GLU A 256 -16.07 34.03 36.45
C GLU A 256 -14.84 34.88 36.10
N GLU A 257 -15.02 36.19 36.10
CA GLU A 257 -14.11 37.18 35.53
C GLU A 257 -13.49 38.02 36.65
N THR A 258 -12.17 38.19 36.64
CA THR A 258 -11.55 39.44 37.15
C THR A 258 -10.12 39.63 36.68
N ALA A 259 -9.89 40.77 36.03
CA ALA A 259 -8.60 41.45 35.91
C ALA A 259 -8.70 42.77 36.74
N PRO A 260 -7.73 43.71 36.73
CA PRO A 260 -6.38 43.68 36.15
C PRO A 260 -5.27 44.15 37.13
N ALA A 261 -4.01 44.13 36.67
CA ALA A 261 -2.98 45.07 37.11
C ALA A 261 -1.86 45.20 36.06
N GLU A 262 -1.73 46.38 35.45
CA GLU A 262 -0.51 46.76 34.73
C GLU A 262 0.58 47.24 35.71
N THR A 263 1.85 47.07 35.37
CA THR A 263 2.86 48.13 35.43
C THR A 263 4.07 47.75 34.58
N THR A 264 4.16 48.39 33.41
CA THR A 264 5.35 49.03 32.80
C THR A 264 6.76 48.62 33.30
N MET A 265 7.64 48.22 32.36
CA MET A 265 8.90 48.95 32.08
C MET A 265 9.66 48.40 30.85
N GLU A 266 9.62 49.17 29.76
CA GLU A 266 10.64 49.23 28.69
C GLU A 266 11.56 50.45 28.97
N PRO A 267 12.65 50.72 28.21
CA PRO A 267 13.54 49.84 27.44
C PRO A 267 15.02 49.96 27.86
N ALA A 268 15.88 49.06 27.36
CA ALA A 268 17.32 49.34 27.16
C ALA A 268 17.91 48.44 26.06
N ALA A 269 18.74 49.00 25.18
CA ALA A 269 19.41 48.28 24.10
C ALA A 269 20.93 48.18 24.35
N ALA A 270 21.51 47.00 24.13
CA ALA A 270 22.96 46.82 24.04
C ALA A 270 23.34 45.64 23.12
N THR A 271 24.16 45.96 22.13
CA THR A 271 24.99 45.16 21.19
C THR A 271 25.30 43.67 21.48
N PRO A 272 25.51 42.85 20.43
CA PRO A 272 25.92 41.45 20.57
C PRO A 272 27.35 41.31 21.11
N THR A 273 27.61 40.27 21.91
CA THR A 273 28.96 39.87 22.33
C THR A 273 29.25 38.45 21.83
N SER A 274 30.33 38.33 21.04
CA SER A 274 30.87 37.06 20.58
C SER A 274 31.72 36.38 21.66
N ASN A 275 31.55 35.08 21.85
CA ASN A 275 32.60 34.19 22.39
C ASN A 275 32.35 32.74 21.91
N PRO A 276 33.30 31.79 22.03
CA PRO A 276 33.99 31.34 20.84
C PRO A 276 33.85 29.84 20.59
N ALA A 277 34.45 29.36 19.49
CA ALA A 277 34.65 27.93 19.28
C ALA A 277 35.46 27.32 20.42
N GLN A 278 35.00 26.17 20.94
CA GLN A 278 35.81 25.29 21.78
C GLN A 278 36.32 24.12 20.94
N GLU A 279 37.61 24.16 20.65
CA GLU A 279 38.33 23.16 19.87
C GLU A 279 38.54 21.89 20.71
N ALA A 280 37.70 20.88 20.52
CA ALA A 280 37.74 19.63 21.28
C ALA A 280 38.75 18.63 20.68
N THR A 281 40.03 18.80 20.98
CA THR A 281 41.12 17.92 20.49
C THR A 281 41.07 16.53 21.14
N VAL A 282 40.31 15.60 20.57
CA VAL A 282 40.25 14.20 21.04
C VAL A 282 41.42 13.40 20.48
N THR A 283 42.56 13.44 21.18
CA THR A 283 43.74 12.60 20.87
C THR A 283 43.51 11.16 21.35
N GLY A 284 42.82 10.35 20.54
CA GLY A 284 42.55 8.94 20.81
C GLY A 284 43.10 8.01 19.72
N GLN A 285 44.17 7.28 20.02
CA GLN A 285 44.61 6.17 19.17
C GLN A 285 43.76 4.93 19.45
N THR A 286 43.03 4.43 18.46
CA THR A 286 42.38 3.11 18.51
C THR A 286 42.37 2.51 17.11
N ALA A 287 42.96 1.32 16.96
CA ALA A 287 42.99 0.62 15.68
C ALA A 287 41.63 -0.05 15.40
N CYS A 288 41.08 0.17 14.21
CA CYS A 288 39.81 -0.43 13.81
C CYS A 288 40.00 -1.87 13.33
N THR A 289 39.64 -2.84 14.16
CA THR A 289 39.47 -4.24 13.74
C THR A 289 38.21 -4.38 12.88
N PRO A 290 38.22 -5.14 11.76
CA PRO A 290 37.00 -5.35 10.98
C PRO A 290 35.92 -6.10 11.77
N GLY A 291 34.68 -5.58 11.78
CA GLY A 291 33.50 -6.29 12.30
C GLY A 291 32.72 -5.65 13.45
N THR A 292 33.05 -4.43 13.90
CA THR A 292 32.31 -3.75 14.98
C THR A 292 31.63 -2.46 14.48
N TYR A 293 30.31 -2.40 14.55
CA TYR A 293 29.54 -1.18 14.30
C TYR A 293 29.44 -0.33 15.57
N TYR A 294 29.69 0.97 15.46
CA TYR A 294 29.43 1.97 16.50
C TYR A 294 28.42 3.01 15.98
N SER A 295 27.46 3.40 16.82
CA SER A 295 26.47 4.43 16.48
C SER A 295 27.05 5.83 16.65
N LEU A 296 27.21 6.55 15.54
CA LEU A 296 27.61 7.97 15.54
C LEU A 296 26.41 8.90 15.84
N PRO A 297 26.63 10.06 16.48
CA PRO A 297 25.59 11.07 16.69
C PRO A 297 25.20 11.79 15.39
N THR A 298 24.00 12.37 15.37
CA THR A 298 23.14 12.56 14.19
C THR A 298 23.57 13.63 13.16
N ASN A 299 24.73 14.27 13.30
CA ASN A 299 25.07 15.52 12.57
C ASN A 299 26.22 15.39 11.53
N CYS A 300 26.34 14.25 10.83
CA CYS A 300 27.24 14.14 9.68
C CYS A 300 26.43 13.86 8.39
N LEU A 301 26.46 14.81 7.44
CA LEU A 301 25.90 14.66 6.10
C LEU A 301 27.00 14.42 5.07
N THR A 302 26.81 13.38 4.24
CA THR A 302 27.68 12.93 3.13
C THR A 302 29.10 12.47 3.50
N THR A 303 29.47 11.31 2.96
CA THR A 303 30.87 10.83 2.94
C THR A 303 31.25 10.52 1.49
N ALA A 304 32.15 11.30 0.92
CA ALA A 304 32.75 11.03 -0.38
C ALA A 304 34.20 10.55 -0.19
N CYS A 305 34.41 9.24 -0.25
CA CYS A 305 35.77 8.68 -0.11
C CYS A 305 36.54 8.83 -1.42
N THR A 306 37.62 9.62 -1.42
CA THR A 306 38.65 9.61 -2.47
C THR A 306 40.02 9.37 -1.84
N GLU A 307 40.65 8.27 -2.22
CA GLU A 307 41.94 7.83 -1.70
C GLU A 307 43.08 8.52 -2.46
N THR A 308 43.96 9.23 -1.76
CA THR A 308 45.12 9.93 -2.37
C THR A 308 46.42 9.32 -1.85
N THR A 309 47.15 8.61 -2.72
CA THR A 309 48.29 7.78 -2.33
C THR A 309 49.60 8.57 -2.25
N SER A 310 49.95 9.08 -1.06
CA SER A 310 51.34 9.46 -0.75
C SER A 310 51.62 9.25 0.75
N GLY A 311 52.88 8.97 1.10
CA GLY A 311 53.26 8.56 2.46
C GLY A 311 53.16 9.68 3.51
N SER A 312 53.12 9.27 4.77
CA SER A 312 52.88 10.04 6.01
C SER A 312 51.41 10.43 6.27
N SER A 313 50.88 9.83 7.35
CA SER A 313 49.72 10.20 8.17
C SER A 313 48.50 10.86 7.49
N PRO A 314 47.39 10.12 7.21
CA PRO A 314 46.14 10.74 6.79
C PRO A 314 45.60 11.65 7.91
N THR A 315 45.42 12.93 7.58
CA THR A 315 44.76 13.93 8.43
C THR A 315 43.39 14.26 7.85
N TRP A 316 42.38 14.33 8.72
CA TRP A 316 40.98 14.46 8.34
C TRP A 316 40.45 15.82 8.79
N TYR A 317 39.74 16.52 7.90
CA TYR A 317 39.06 17.77 8.18
C TYR A 317 37.57 17.62 7.92
N CYS A 318 36.75 18.20 8.81
CA CYS A 318 35.35 18.52 8.51
C CYS A 318 35.25 19.99 8.06
N GLN A 319 34.27 20.27 7.22
CA GLN A 319 33.79 21.60 6.84
C GLN A 319 32.30 21.68 7.20
#